data_AF-A0A937GP48-F1
#
_entry.id   AF-A0A937GP48-F1
#
_cell.length_a   1.000
_cell.length_b   1.000
_cell.length_c   1.000
_cell.angle_alpha   90.00
_cell.angle_beta   90.00
_cell.angle_gamma   90.00
#
_symmetry.space_group_name_H-M   'P 1'
#
loop_
_entity.id
_entity.type
_entity.pdbx_description
1 polymer ?
#
loop_
_entity_poly.entity_id
_entity_poly.type
_entity_poly.pdbx_seq_one_letter_code
_entity_poly.pdbx_strand_id
1 'polypeptide(L)'
;IFNTVFMYKPLSGAPVSYSDYFKKGNTKLHLIGILGGVIWCIGMVLNTIAAGKAGYAISYGLGQGATMVAALWGVFIWKEFKNAPKGTNSLITLMFLLFLSGLTLIILAKI
;
A
#
# COMPACT_ATOMS: atom_id res chain seq x y z
N ILE A 1 -13.96 -17.81 -4.86
CA ILE A 1 -13.68 -19.13 -4.23
C ILE A 1 -12.89 -18.96 -2.94
N PHE A 2 -11.62 -18.51 -2.98
CA PHE A 2 -10.80 -18.35 -1.77
C PHE A 2 -11.44 -17.46 -0.69
N ASN A 3 -12.00 -16.31 -1.06
CA ASN A 3 -12.68 -15.44 -0.10
C ASN A 3 -13.83 -16.17 0.63
N THR A 4 -14.65 -16.93 -0.09
CA THR A 4 -15.75 -17.72 0.47
C THR A 4 -15.25 -18.79 1.44
N VAL A 5 -14.12 -19.45 1.12
CA VAL A 5 -13.49 -20.43 2.00
C VAL A 5 -13.03 -19.77 3.31
N PHE A 6 -12.35 -18.62 3.23
CA PHE A 6 -11.90 -17.89 4.42
C PHE A 6 -13.03 -17.26 5.22
N MET A 7 -14.17 -16.94 4.60
CA MET A 7 -15.37 -16.51 5.32
C MET A 7 -15.97 -17.64 6.17
N TYR A 8 -15.95 -18.88 5.67
CA TYR A 8 -16.49 -20.04 6.38
C TYR A 8 -15.50 -20.67 7.37
N LYS A 9 -14.20 -20.69 7.02
CA LYS A 9 -13.09 -21.17 7.85
C LYS A 9 -12.00 -20.08 7.97
N PRO A 10 -12.22 -19.06 8.82
CA PRO A 10 -11.26 -17.98 8.97
C PRO A 10 -10.00 -18.45 9.72
N LEU A 11 -8.86 -17.83 9.42
CA LEU A 11 -7.60 -18.07 10.13
C LEU A 11 -7.63 -17.49 11.56
N SER A 12 -8.50 -16.51 11.82
CA SER A 12 -8.73 -15.90 13.13
C SER A 12 -10.12 -15.28 13.16
N GLY A 13 -10.78 -15.31 14.32
CA GLY A 13 -12.13 -14.77 14.52
C GLY A 13 -13.26 -15.75 14.18
N ALA A 14 -14.49 -15.25 14.20
CA ALA A 14 -15.69 -16.04 13.93
C ALA A 14 -15.99 -16.12 12.42
N PRO A 15 -16.59 -17.23 11.94
CA PRO A 15 -17.09 -17.32 10.57
C PRO A 15 -18.06 -16.17 10.24
N VAL A 16 -18.00 -15.70 9.00
CA VAL A 16 -18.85 -14.60 8.51
C VAL A 16 -19.66 -15.02 7.30
N SER A 17 -20.82 -14.39 7.13
CA SER A 17 -21.70 -14.62 5.98
C SER A 17 -21.70 -13.42 5.03
N TYR A 18 -22.11 -13.60 3.78
CA TYR A 18 -22.30 -12.47 2.87
C TYR A 18 -23.32 -11.44 3.39
N SER A 19 -24.32 -11.88 4.17
CA SER A 19 -25.30 -10.97 4.76
C SER A 19 -24.69 -10.01 5.78
N ASP A 20 -23.53 -10.35 6.35
CA ASP A 20 -22.83 -9.49 7.30
C ASP A 20 -22.35 -8.19 6.66
N TYR A 21 -22.09 -8.19 5.35
CA TYR A 21 -21.71 -6.97 4.62
C TYR A 21 -22.77 -5.86 4.77
N PHE A 22 -24.05 -6.24 4.74
CA PHE A 22 -25.17 -5.30 4.86
C PHE A 22 -25.64 -5.11 6.29
N LYS A 23 -25.59 -6.17 7.12
CA LYS A 23 -26.10 -6.13 8.50
C LYS A 23 -25.12 -5.52 9.50
N LYS A 24 -23.83 -5.85 9.35
CA LYS A 24 -22.76 -5.33 10.23
C LYS A 24 -22.12 -4.07 9.65
N GLY A 25 -22.23 -3.86 8.34
CA GLY A 25 -21.77 -2.65 7.68
C GLY A 25 -22.70 -1.46 7.96
N ASN A 26 -22.14 -0.25 7.92
CA ASN A 26 -22.89 0.99 7.94
C ASN A 26 -22.43 1.91 6.80
N THR A 27 -23.19 2.97 6.53
CA THR A 27 -22.91 3.90 5.42
C THR A 27 -21.50 4.50 5.52
N LYS A 28 -21.06 4.87 6.73
CA LYS A 28 -19.71 5.40 6.97
C LYS A 28 -18.62 4.39 6.60
N LEU A 29 -18.77 3.13 6.99
CA LEU A 29 -17.82 2.07 6.68
C LEU A 29 -17.73 1.82 5.17
N HIS A 30 -18.88 1.75 4.49
CA HIS A 30 -18.92 1.59 3.04
C HIS A 30 -18.30 2.78 2.32
N LEU A 31 -18.55 4.02 2.78
CA LEU A 31 -17.96 5.23 2.21
C LEU A 31 -16.43 5.26 2.36
N ILE A 32 -15.87 4.80 3.48
CA ILE A 32 -14.41 4.67 3.65
C ILE A 32 -13.85 3.68 2.62
N GLY A 33 -14.53 2.56 2.40
CA GLY A 33 -14.15 1.57 1.38
C GLY A 33 -14.21 2.13 -0.05
N ILE A 34 -15.29 2.84 -0.38
CA ILE A 34 -15.46 3.51 -1.68
C ILE A 34 -14.37 4.56 -1.89
N LEU A 35 -14.10 5.40 -0.88
CA LEU A 35 -13.04 6.40 -0.95
C LEU A 35 -11.67 5.77 -1.20
N GLY A 36 -11.35 4.66 -0.51
CA GLY A 36 -10.14 3.89 -0.76
C GLY A 36 -10.07 3.38 -2.20
N GLY A 37 -11.18 2.85 -2.73
CA GLY A 37 -11.28 2.42 -4.12
C GLY A 37 -11.08 3.57 -5.12
N VAL A 38 -11.66 4.74 -4.87
CA VAL A 38 -11.49 5.94 -5.71
C VAL A 38 -10.03 6.39 -5.73
N ILE A 39 -9.38 6.47 -4.56
CA ILE A 39 -7.96 6.83 -4.46
C ILE A 39 -7.11 5.84 -5.26
N TRP A 40 -7.37 4.55 -5.12
CA TRP A 40 -6.67 3.50 -5.87
C TRP A 40 -6.84 3.66 -7.38
N CYS A 41 -8.08 3.80 -7.86
CA CYS A 41 -8.38 3.94 -9.28
C CYS A 41 -7.72 5.19 -9.88
N ILE A 42 -7.77 6.33 -9.18
CA ILE A 42 -7.09 7.56 -9.60
C ILE A 42 -5.58 7.34 -9.69
N GLY A 43 -4.97 6.71 -8.68
CA GLY A 43 -3.55 6.37 -8.68
C GLY A 43 -3.16 5.49 -9.88
N MET A 44 -3.98 4.47 -10.18
CA MET A 44 -3.76 3.58 -11.33
C MET A 44 -3.86 4.31 -12.68
N VAL A 45 -4.82 5.22 -12.83
CA VAL A 45 -4.96 6.05 -14.05
C VAL A 45 -3.73 6.92 -14.24
N LEU A 46 -3.29 7.63 -13.19
CA LEU A 46 -2.10 8.48 -13.24
C LEU A 46 -0.83 7.67 -13.55
N ASN A 47 -0.68 6.50 -12.93
CA ASN A 47 0.44 5.60 -13.21
C ASN A 47 0.46 5.16 -14.68
N THR A 48 -0.69 4.81 -15.25
CA THR A 48 -0.79 4.38 -16.65
C THR A 48 -0.44 5.51 -17.64
N ILE A 49 -0.87 6.75 -17.35
CA ILE A 49 -0.52 7.93 -18.15
C ILE A 49 1.00 8.21 -18.07
N ALA A 50 1.58 8.13 -16.88
CA ALA A 50 3.01 8.32 -16.67
C ALA A 50 3.84 7.24 -17.40
N ALA A 51 3.34 6.00 -17.47
CA ALA A 51 4.01 4.89 -18.14
C ALA A 51 4.32 5.16 -19.61
N GLY A 52 3.39 5.77 -20.33
CA GLY A 52 3.58 6.14 -21.74
C GLY A 52 4.73 7.12 -21.97
N LYS A 53 5.00 8.02 -21.02
CA LYS A 53 6.09 9.00 -21.11
C LYS A 53 7.42 8.50 -20.56
N ALA A 54 7.39 7.77 -19.45
CA ALA A 54 8.58 7.31 -18.74
C ALA A 54 9.16 5.99 -19.30
N GLY A 55 8.43 5.28 -20.17
CA GLY A 55 8.79 3.95 -20.64
C GLY A 55 8.49 2.87 -19.59
N TYR A 56 8.06 1.68 -20.01
CA TYR A 56 7.51 0.66 -19.12
C TYR A 56 8.44 0.25 -17.97
N ALA A 57 9.74 0.04 -18.24
CA ALA A 57 10.69 -0.38 -17.22
C ALA A 57 10.85 0.65 -16.08
N ILE A 58 10.88 1.95 -16.42
CA ILE A 58 11.06 3.01 -15.43
C ILE A 58 9.75 3.43 -14.80
N SER A 59 8.63 3.33 -15.52
CA SER A 59 7.33 3.48 -14.89
C SER A 59 7.05 2.38 -13.87
N TYR A 60 7.49 1.14 -14.12
CA TYR A 60 7.42 0.07 -13.14
C TYR A 60 8.28 0.37 -11.91
N GLY A 61 9.50 0.88 -12.11
CA GLY A 61 10.36 1.36 -11.03
C GLY A 61 9.75 2.54 -10.25
N LEU A 62 9.16 3.53 -10.93
CA LEU A 62 8.46 4.67 -10.32
C LEU A 62 7.22 4.25 -9.53
N GLY A 63 6.53 3.20 -9.96
CA GLY A 63 5.41 2.61 -9.21
C GLY A 63 5.79 2.17 -7.80
N GLN A 64 7.08 1.84 -7.58
CA GLN A 64 7.61 1.52 -6.24
C GLN A 64 7.69 2.75 -5.31
N GLY A 65 7.50 3.96 -5.83
CA GLY A 65 7.30 5.15 -5.01
C GLY A 65 6.08 5.04 -4.09
N ALA A 66 5.06 4.26 -4.44
CA ALA A 66 3.93 4.00 -3.55
C ALA A 66 4.36 3.28 -2.25
N THR A 67 5.30 2.34 -2.36
CA THR A 67 5.88 1.63 -1.21
C THR A 67 6.59 2.60 -0.26
N MET A 68 7.27 3.60 -0.80
CA MET A 68 7.93 4.66 -0.03
C MET A 68 6.91 5.49 0.76
N VAL A 69 5.84 5.94 0.09
CA VAL A 69 4.76 6.72 0.74
C VAL A 69 4.07 5.90 1.83
N ALA A 70 3.80 4.62 1.58
CA ALA A 70 3.22 3.73 2.58
C ALA A 70 4.14 3.55 3.80
N ALA A 71 5.43 3.35 3.58
CA ALA A 71 6.41 3.24 4.67
C ALA A 71 6.50 4.54 5.49
N LEU A 72 6.51 5.71 4.84
CA LEU A 72 6.47 7.01 5.54
C LEU A 72 5.21 7.14 6.41
N TRP A 73 4.04 6.74 5.88
CA TRP A 73 2.80 6.77 6.63
C TRP A 73 2.83 5.85 7.86
N GLY A 74 3.30 4.60 7.71
CA GLY A 74 3.42 3.64 8.82
C GLY A 74 4.38 4.12 9.92
N VAL A 75 5.54 4.67 9.52
CA VAL A 75 6.56 5.14 10.45
C VAL A 75 6.13 6.44 11.17
N PHE A 76 5.63 7.44 10.43
CA PHE A 76 5.41 8.78 10.99
C PHE A 76 3.99 9.03 11.47
N ILE A 77 2.98 8.52 10.78
CA ILE A 77 1.56 8.76 11.11
C ILE A 77 1.06 7.69 12.07
N TRP A 78 1.18 6.42 11.71
CA TRP A 78 0.75 5.32 12.58
C TRP A 78 1.73 5.04 13.71
N LYS A 79 2.99 5.44 13.57
CA LYS A 79 4.05 5.25 14.58
C LYS A 79 4.17 3.77 14.97
N GLU A 80 4.08 2.89 13.99
CA GLU A 80 4.07 1.43 14.18
C GLU A 80 5.29 0.93 14.97
N PHE A 81 6.43 1.61 14.81
CA PHE A 81 7.70 1.26 15.44
C PHE A 81 7.99 2.00 16.75
N LYS A 82 7.00 2.69 17.35
CA LYS A 82 7.22 3.48 18.58
C LYS A 82 7.80 2.67 19.74
N ASN A 83 7.39 1.40 19.84
CA ASN A 83 7.83 0.48 20.92
C ASN A 83 8.89 -0.52 20.43
N ALA A 84 9.47 -0.31 19.26
CA ALA A 84 10.43 -1.24 18.68
C ALA A 84 11.77 -1.22 19.45
N PRO A 85 12.58 -2.29 19.37
CA PRO A 85 13.89 -2.36 20.02
C PRO A 85 14.82 -1.20 19.61
N LYS A 86 15.75 -0.86 20.49
CA LYS A 86 16.79 0.15 20.20
C LYS A 86 17.56 -0.25 18.93
N GLY A 87 17.79 0.71 18.04
CA GLY A 87 18.42 0.49 16.73
C GLY A 87 17.43 0.34 15.57
N THR A 88 16.15 0.07 15.83
CA THR A 88 15.13 -0.05 14.75
C THR A 88 15.02 1.22 13.91
N ASN A 89 15.03 2.40 14.55
CA ASN A 89 14.96 3.67 13.80
C ASN A 89 16.16 3.85 12.86
N SER A 90 17.36 3.41 13.25
CA SER A 90 18.54 3.46 12.38
C SER A 90 18.38 2.53 11.17
N LEU A 91 17.82 1.33 11.37
CA LEU A 91 17.51 0.40 10.27
C LEU A 91 16.43 0.96 9.34
N ILE A 92 15.40 1.60 9.88
CA ILE A 92 14.35 2.27 9.10
C ILE A 92 14.95 3.42 8.27
N THR A 93 15.81 4.25 8.86
CA THR A 93 16.52 5.30 8.14
C THR A 93 17.39 4.72 7.03
N LEU A 94 18.14 3.65 7.30
CA LEU A 94 18.95 2.98 6.28
C LEU A 94 18.11 2.40 5.15
N MET A 95 16.97 1.77 5.48
CA MET A 95 16.00 1.29 4.50
C MET A 95 15.54 2.43 3.58
N PHE A 96 15.16 3.57 4.15
CA PHE A 96 14.75 4.75 3.37
C PHE A 96 15.86 5.25 2.44
N LEU A 97 17.10 5.36 2.95
CA LEU A 97 18.24 5.80 2.16
C LEU A 97 18.53 4.85 1.00
N LEU A 98 18.67 3.55 1.27
CA LEU A 98 18.97 2.54 0.25
C LEU A 98 17.87 2.47 -0.82
N PHE A 99 16.61 2.57 -0.42
CA PHE A 99 15.49 2.52 -1.36
C PHE A 99 15.45 3.77 -2.25
N LEU A 100 15.65 4.97 -1.68
CA LEU A 100 15.74 6.21 -2.46
C LEU A 100 16.93 6.17 -3.42
N SER A 101 18.10 5.70 -2.96
CA SER A 101 19.27 5.51 -3.83
C SER A 101 18.96 4.54 -4.98
N GLY A 102 18.31 3.41 -4.70
CA GLY A 102 17.90 2.45 -5.72
C GLY A 102 16.94 3.06 -6.76
N LEU A 103 15.94 3.81 -6.31
CA LEU A 103 15.00 4.51 -7.19
C LEU A 103 15.72 5.56 -8.05
N THR A 104 16.63 6.34 -7.46
CA THR A 104 17.44 7.31 -8.20
C THR A 104 18.30 6.63 -9.27
N LEU A 105 18.96 5.50 -8.95
CA LEU A 105 19.75 4.75 -9.92
C LEU A 105 18.90 4.24 -11.09
N ILE A 106 17.68 3.76 -10.83
CA ILE A 106 16.75 3.32 -11.89
C ILE A 106 16.38 4.48 -12.81
N ILE A 107 16.11 5.66 -12.24
CA ILE A 107 15.77 6.86 -13.04
C ILE A 107 16.97 7.30 -13.88
N LEU A 108 18.16 7.35 -13.29
CA LEU A 108 19.39 7.75 -13.97
C LEU A 108 19.77 6.79 -15.10
N ALA A 109 19.47 5.50 -14.99
CA ALA A 109 19.81 4.51 -16.01
C ALA A 109 19.12 4.72 -17.38
N LYS A 110 18.12 5.60 -17.48
CA LYS A 110 17.47 5.98 -18.76
C LYS A 110 17.95 7.30 -19.35
N ILE A 111 18.66 8.10 -18.58
CA ILE A 111 19.35 9.29 -19.09
C ILE A 111 20.59 8.79 -19.83
#